data_AF-X5ZLZ1-F1
#
_entry.id   AF-X5ZLZ1-F1
#
_cell.length_a   1.000
_cell.length_b   1.000
_cell.length_c   1.000
_cell.angle_alpha   90.00
_cell.angle_beta   90.00
_cell.angle_gamma   90.00
#
_symmetry.space_group_name_H-M   'P 1'
#
loop_
_entity.id
_entity.type
_entity.pdbx_description
1 polymer ?
#
loop_
_entity_poly.entity_id
_entity_poly.type
_entity_poly.pdbx_seq_one_letter_code
_entity_poly.pdbx_strand_id
1 'polypeptide(L)'
;MGHVDKRSITLSPELAAAVDDVVAAGEYASASEVIRDALRQWKDRRDLLGYTVEELRRLVQEGIDSGPAVDGQPFMDRLRAKYQRMSEAAGSEE
;
A
#
# COMPACT_ATOMS: atom_id res chain seq x y z
N MET A 1 24.06 18.12 -3.04
CA MET A 1 23.06 18.38 -4.11
C MET A 1 22.51 17.03 -4.54
N GLY A 2 21.23 16.74 -4.31
CA GLY A 2 20.64 15.46 -4.70
C GLY A 2 20.64 15.30 -6.21
N HIS A 3 20.94 14.10 -6.70
CA HIS A 3 20.85 13.77 -8.12
C HIS A 3 19.42 13.97 -8.61
N VAL A 4 19.23 14.69 -9.72
CA VAL A 4 17.92 14.89 -10.33
C VAL A 4 17.93 14.27 -11.73
N ASP A 5 17.10 13.25 -11.92
CA ASP A 5 16.93 12.60 -13.22
C ASP A 5 15.88 13.33 -14.07
N LYS A 6 16.31 13.87 -15.22
CA LYS A 6 15.39 14.52 -16.17
C LYS A 6 14.66 13.46 -17.01
N ARG A 7 13.34 13.57 -17.07
CA ARG A 7 12.47 12.72 -17.91
C ARG A 7 11.56 13.61 -18.76
N SER A 8 11.25 13.16 -19.98
CA SER A 8 10.23 13.76 -20.84
C SER A 8 8.92 12.96 -20.69
N ILE A 9 7.80 13.64 -20.56
CA ILE A 9 6.46 13.06 -20.34
C ILE A 9 5.45 13.77 -21.22
N THR A 10 4.55 12.99 -21.83
CA THR A 10 3.43 13.51 -22.61
C THR A 10 2.20 13.64 -21.72
N LEU A 11 1.59 14.82 -21.71
CA LEU A 11 0.34 15.09 -21.00
C LEU A 11 -0.80 15.23 -22.02
N SER A 12 -2.03 14.89 -21.60
CA SER A 12 -3.21 15.31 -22.36
C SER A 12 -3.31 16.84 -22.35
N PRO A 13 -3.98 17.45 -23.34
CA PRO A 13 -4.15 18.91 -23.38
C PRO A 13 -4.76 19.49 -22.10
N GLU A 14 -5.73 18.78 -21.52
CA GLU A 14 -6.38 19.16 -20.26
C GLU A 14 -5.40 19.19 -19.08
N LEU A 15 -4.55 18.17 -18.95
CA LEU A 15 -3.56 18.11 -17.87
C LEU A 15 -2.43 19.13 -18.06
N ALA A 16 -2.04 19.39 -19.31
CA ALA A 16 -1.06 20.45 -19.62
C ALA A 16 -1.61 21.82 -19.21
N ALA A 17 -2.86 22.13 -19.58
CA ALA A 17 -3.51 23.37 -19.18
C ALA A 17 -3.61 23.51 -17.66
N ALA A 18 -4.00 22.44 -16.95
CA ALA A 18 -4.05 22.47 -15.48
C ALA A 18 -2.68 22.76 -14.84
N VAL A 19 -1.58 22.24 -15.40
CA VAL A 19 -0.21 22.55 -14.93
C VAL A 19 0.15 24.01 -15.22
N ASP A 20 -0.16 24.49 -16.42
CA ASP A 20 0.14 25.86 -16.83
C ASP A 20 -0.63 26.88 -15.99
N ASP A 21 -1.90 26.60 -15.68
CA ASP A 21 -2.78 27.48 -14.88
C ASP A 21 -2.25 27.69 -13.46
N VAL A 22 -1.85 26.62 -12.76
CA VAL A 22 -1.33 26.74 -11.38
C VAL A 22 0.04 27.38 -11.32
N VAL A 23 0.85 27.25 -12.37
CA VAL A 23 2.13 27.97 -12.49
C VAL A 23 1.87 29.45 -12.79
N ALA A 24 0.94 29.77 -13.69
CA ALA A 24 0.56 31.15 -14.00
C ALA A 24 -0.07 31.87 -12.80
N ALA A 25 -0.82 31.15 -11.97
CA ALA A 25 -1.36 31.65 -10.71
C ALA A 25 -0.29 31.88 -9.63
N GLY A 26 0.94 31.41 -9.84
CA GLY A 26 2.05 31.54 -8.91
C GLY A 26 2.01 30.56 -7.73
N GLU A 27 1.16 29.53 -7.78
CA GLU A 27 1.09 28.47 -6.76
C GLU A 27 2.35 27.60 -6.80
N TYR A 28 2.96 27.44 -7.97
CA TYR A 28 4.20 26.71 -8.19
C TYR A 28 5.18 27.51 -9.04
N ALA A 29 6.48 27.39 -8.78
CA ALA A 29 7.50 28.12 -9.53
C ALA A 29 7.79 27.49 -10.90
N SER A 30 7.39 26.24 -11.14
CA SER A 30 7.59 25.55 -12.41
C SER A 30 6.72 24.32 -12.58
N ALA A 31 6.49 23.90 -13.82
CA ALA A 31 5.84 22.62 -14.14
C ALA A 31 6.54 21.42 -13.48
N SER A 32 7.88 21.44 -13.39
CA SER A 32 8.64 20.38 -12.71
C SER A 32 8.29 20.26 -11.22
N GLU A 33 7.89 21.36 -10.59
CA GLU A 33 7.47 21.37 -9.19
C GLU A 33 6.06 20.81 -9.02
N VAL A 34 5.13 21.22 -9.89
CA VAL A 34 3.77 20.66 -9.94
C VAL A 34 3.81 19.14 -10.07
N ILE A 35 4.60 18.63 -11.02
CA ILE A 35 4.71 17.18 -11.25
C ILE A 35 5.35 16.47 -10.06
N ARG A 36 6.37 17.05 -9.41
CA ARG A 36 6.96 16.45 -8.20
C ARG A 36 5.97 16.38 -7.05
N ASP A 37 5.18 17.43 -6.82
CA ASP A 37 4.17 17.43 -5.76
C ASP A 37 3.05 16.41 -6.05
N ALA A 38 2.53 16.41 -7.29
CA ALA A 38 1.53 15.43 -7.71
C ALA A 38 2.02 13.97 -7.54
N LEU A 39 3.28 13.70 -7.90
CA LEU A 39 3.88 12.37 -7.73
C LEU A 39 4.10 11.99 -6.26
N ARG A 40 4.43 12.97 -5.40
CA ARG A 40 4.51 12.74 -3.95
C ARG A 40 3.15 12.37 -3.39
N GLN A 41 2.11 13.14 -3.67
CA GLN A 41 0.75 12.82 -3.23
C GLN A 41 0.26 11.46 -3.76
N TRP A 42 0.61 11.13 -5.01
CA TRP A 42 0.32 9.84 -5.63
C TRP A 42 1.03 8.67 -4.93
N LYS A 43 2.28 8.88 -4.50
CA LYS A 43 3.04 7.89 -3.72
C LYS A 43 2.48 7.76 -2.31
N ASP A 44 2.26 8.87 -1.61
CA ASP A 44 1.73 8.88 -0.25
C ASP A 44 0.36 8.18 -0.18
N ARG A 45 -0.49 8.34 -1.20
CA ARG A 45 -1.78 7.61 -1.30
C ARG A 45 -1.61 6.09 -1.42
N ARG A 46 -0.55 5.62 -2.09
CA ARG A 46 -0.22 4.19 -2.16
C ARG A 46 0.37 3.69 -0.85
N ASP A 47 1.21 4.49 -0.20
CA ASP A 47 1.90 4.11 1.03
C ASP A 47 0.95 4.15 2.25
N LEU A 48 -0.07 5.02 2.25
CA LEU A 48 -1.08 5.17 3.32
C LEU A 48 -1.84 3.89 3.66
N LEU A 49 -1.91 2.93 2.75
CA LEU A 49 -2.59 1.65 2.97
C LEU A 49 -1.75 0.65 3.79
N GLY A 50 -0.50 0.99 4.15
CA GLY A 50 0.45 0.08 4.80
C GLY A 50 0.91 -1.08 3.91
N TYR A 51 0.29 -1.21 2.74
CA TYR A 51 0.54 -2.17 1.69
C TYR A 51 0.17 -1.52 0.35
N THR A 52 1.02 -1.66 -0.64
CA THR A 52 0.71 -1.35 -2.03
C THR A 52 -0.36 -2.30 -2.58
N VAL A 53 -1.07 -1.88 -3.63
CA VAL A 53 -2.05 -2.76 -4.31
C VAL A 53 -1.38 -4.04 -4.81
N GLU A 54 -0.13 -3.94 -5.27
CA GLU A 54 0.70 -5.06 -5.71
C GLU A 54 1.00 -6.02 -4.55
N GLU A 55 1.34 -5.52 -3.37
CA GLU A 55 1.54 -6.35 -2.17
C GLU A 55 0.25 -7.04 -1.71
N LEU A 56 -0.88 -6.33 -1.75
CA LEU A 56 -2.18 -6.92 -1.43
C LEU A 56 -2.54 -8.05 -2.41
N ARG A 57 -2.32 -7.84 -3.71
CA ARG A 57 -2.54 -8.90 -4.73
C ARG A 57 -1.66 -10.12 -4.46
N ARG A 58 -0.39 -9.91 -4.06
CA ARG A 58 0.53 -10.99 -3.71
C ARG A 58 0.03 -11.79 -2.49
N LEU A 59 -0.40 -11.10 -1.43
CA LEU A 59 -0.93 -11.76 -0.21
C LEU A 59 -2.21 -12.55 -0.49
N VAL A 60 -3.10 -12.02 -1.34
CA VAL A 60 -4.30 -12.76 -1.77
C VAL A 60 -3.92 -14.00 -2.57
N GLN A 61 -2.97 -13.89 -3.50
CA GLN A 61 -2.51 -15.03 -4.28
C GLN A 61 -1.87 -16.11 -3.40
N GLU A 62 -1.07 -15.71 -2.41
CA GLU A 62 -0.51 -16.61 -1.39
C GLU A 62 -1.61 -17.36 -0.63
N GLY A 63 -2.72 -16.67 -0.30
CA GLY A 63 -3.90 -17.31 0.31
C GLY A 63 -4.62 -18.29 -0.63
N ILE A 64 -4.75 -17.96 -1.92
CA ILE A 64 -5.33 -18.86 -2.93
C ILE A 64 -4.46 -20.12 -3.09
N ASP A 65 -3.15 -19.96 -3.09
CA ASP A 65 -2.18 -21.04 -3.26
C ASP A 65 -1.94 -21.84 -1.96
N SER A 66 -2.51 -21.39 -0.82
CA SER A 66 -2.35 -22.04 0.49
C SER A 66 -3.09 -23.37 0.64
N GLY A 67 -3.90 -23.74 -0.36
CA GLY A 67 -4.65 -25.00 -0.41
C GLY A 67 -6.15 -24.81 -0.21
N PRO A 68 -6.91 -25.92 -0.09
CA PRO A 68 -8.36 -25.87 0.02
C PRO A 68 -8.84 -25.15 1.29
N ALA A 69 -9.91 -24.37 1.14
CA ALA A 69 -10.58 -23.78 2.29
C ALA A 69 -11.09 -24.86 3.25
N VAL A 70 -11.00 -24.59 4.55
CA VAL A 70 -11.48 -25.46 5.63
C VAL A 70 -12.69 -24.83 6.31
N ASP A 71 -13.55 -25.65 6.90
CA ASP A 71 -14.68 -25.16 7.71
C ASP A 71 -14.17 -24.36 8.92
N GLY A 72 -14.70 -23.14 9.08
CA GLY A 72 -14.26 -22.20 10.10
C GLY A 72 -14.55 -22.65 11.53
N GLN A 73 -15.71 -23.28 11.80
CA GLN A 73 -16.06 -23.65 13.18
C GLN A 73 -15.16 -24.74 13.75
N PRO A 74 -14.99 -25.90 13.07
CA PRO A 74 -14.07 -26.94 13.52
C PRO A 74 -12.63 -26.46 13.62
N PHE A 75 -12.19 -25.56 12.71
CA PHE A 75 -10.87 -24.96 12.78
C PHE A 75 -10.68 -24.15 14.07
N MET A 76 -11.63 -23.26 14.38
CA MET A 76 -11.57 -22.39 15.57
C MET A 76 -11.66 -23.19 16.87
N ASP A 77 -12.45 -24.25 16.92
CA ASP A 77 -12.55 -25.13 18.09
C ASP A 77 -11.22 -25.84 18.37
N ARG A 78 -10.57 -26.38 17.34
CA ARG A 78 -9.23 -26.96 17.48
C ARG A 78 -8.19 -25.92 17.91
N LEU A 79 -8.27 -24.70 17.34
CA LEU A 79 -7.34 -23.61 17.67
C LEU A 79 -7.45 -23.20 19.13
N ARG A 80 -8.69 -23.04 19.63
CA ARG A 80 -8.97 -22.72 21.04
C ARG A 80 -8.46 -23.82 21.97
N ALA A 81 -8.77 -25.09 21.67
CA ALA A 81 -8.31 -26.23 22.45
C ALA A 81 -6.77 -26.34 22.49
N LYS A 82 -6.08 -25.99 21.40
CA LYS A 82 -4.61 -25.94 21.37
C LYS A 82 -4.07 -24.92 22.38
N TYR A 83 -4.57 -23.68 22.35
CA TYR A 83 -4.06 -22.63 23.22
C TYR A 83 -4.47 -22.80 24.69
N GLN A 84 -5.63 -23.40 24.97
CA GLN A 84 -6.02 -23.79 26.34
C GLN A 84 -5.01 -24.77 26.95
N ARG A 85 -4.68 -25.86 26.23
CA ARG A 85 -3.67 -26.82 26.70
C ARG A 85 -2.29 -26.20 26.91
N MET A 86 -1.89 -25.25 26.05
CA MET A 86 -0.61 -24.54 26.22
C MET A 86 -0.60 -23.67 27.47
N SER A 87 -1.70 -22.99 27.77
CA SER A 87 -1.84 -22.18 28.98
C SER A 87 -1.86 -23.04 30.25
N GLU A 88 -2.56 -24.17 30.23
CA GLU A 88 -2.64 -25.11 31.36
C GLU A 88 -1.27 -25.74 31.65
N ALA A 89 -0.52 -26.12 30.61
CA ALA A 89 0.83 -26.65 30.76
C ALA A 89 1.80 -25.60 31.34
N ALA A 90 1.74 -24.36 30.86
CA ALA A 90 2.58 -23.26 31.36
C ALA A 90 2.25 -22.89 32.83
N GLY A 91 1.00 -23.03 33.26
CA GLY A 91 0.59 -22.80 34.65
C GLY A 91 0.83 -23.98 35.60
N SER A 92 1.27 -25.13 35.09
CA SER A 92 1.61 -26.31 35.90
C SER A 92 3.10 -26.44 36.23
N GLU A 93 3.92 -25.53 35.69
CA GLU A 93 5.37 -25.43 35.96
C GLU A 93 5.72 -24.34 37.01
N GLU A 94 4.70 -23.67 37.59
CA GLU A 94 4.81 -22.78 38.77
C GLU A 94 4.32 -23.48 40.05
#